data_AF-A0A6N4WR29-F1
#
_entry.id   AF-A0A6N4WR29-F1
#
_cell.length_a   1.000
_cell.length_b   1.000
_cell.length_c   1.000
_cell.angle_alpha   90.00
_cell.angle_beta   90.00
_cell.angle_gamma   90.00
#
_symmetry.space_group_name_H-M   'P 1'
#
loop_
_entity.id
_entity.type
_entity.pdbx_description
1 polymer ?
#
loop_
_entity_poly.entity_id
_entity_poly.type
_entity_poly.pdbx_seq_one_letter_code
_entity_poly.pdbx_strand_id
1 'polypeptide(L)'
;MKRLFAFAEFLLFYLKEVLVSNLRVAYDVLTPKHRMTPGIIALNVADMSDRQIALMANFITMTPGTLGLTVSENHDKLYIHSMYLDGEVEEIADQLLNDYGKRVRRVV
;
A
#
# COMPACT_ATOMS: atom_id res chain seq x y z
N MET A 1 -25.84 -1.47 -7.05
CA MET A 1 -25.34 -2.86 -7.06
C MET A 1 -23.89 -2.99 -7.52
N LYS A 2 -23.48 -2.51 -8.72
CA LYS A 2 -22.08 -2.65 -9.19
C LYS A 2 -21.01 -2.13 -8.22
N ARG A 3 -21.27 -0.98 -7.55
CA ARG A 3 -20.38 -0.42 -6.51
C ARG A 3 -20.28 -1.29 -5.26
N LEU A 4 -21.36 -1.94 -4.86
CA LEU A 4 -21.38 -2.82 -3.68
C LEU A 4 -20.55 -4.08 -3.94
N PHE A 5 -20.62 -4.62 -5.17
CA PHE A 5 -19.80 -5.75 -5.58
C PHE A 5 -18.31 -5.38 -5.64
N ALA A 6 -17.96 -4.24 -6.24
CA ALA A 6 -16.58 -3.74 -6.27
C ALA A 6 -16.02 -3.50 -4.86
N PHE A 7 -16.85 -3.01 -3.93
CA PHE A 7 -16.47 -2.85 -2.54
C PHE A 7 -16.23 -4.19 -1.84
N ALA A 8 -17.10 -5.19 -2.04
CA ALA A 8 -16.91 -6.52 -1.47
C ALA A 8 -15.66 -7.22 -2.02
N GLU A 9 -15.40 -7.12 -3.33
CA GLU A 9 -14.18 -7.61 -3.98
C GLU A 9 -12.93 -6.94 -3.37
N PHE A 10 -12.96 -5.62 -3.22
CA PHE A 10 -11.90 -4.85 -2.58
C PHE A 10 -11.65 -5.31 -1.15
N LEU A 11 -12.71 -5.47 -0.36
CA LEU A 11 -12.61 -5.86 1.03
C LEU A 11 -11.99 -7.26 1.20
N LEU A 12 -12.39 -8.22 0.36
CA LEU A 12 -11.81 -9.57 0.38
C LEU A 12 -10.33 -9.58 -0.02
N PHE A 13 -9.97 -8.83 -1.07
CA PHE A 13 -8.57 -8.64 -1.45
C PHE A 13 -7.75 -8.05 -0.29
N TYR A 14 -8.27 -6.98 0.31
CA TYR A 14 -7.60 -6.28 1.39
C TYR A 14 -7.41 -7.14 2.65
N LEU A 15 -8.44 -7.91 3.05
CA LEU A 15 -8.33 -8.84 4.19
C LEU A 15 -7.26 -9.92 3.95
N LYS A 16 -7.15 -10.43 2.73
CA LYS A 16 -6.08 -11.37 2.35
C LYS A 16 -4.70 -10.72 2.49
N GLU A 17 -4.51 -9.52 1.96
CA GLU A 17 -3.23 -8.79 2.05
C GLU A 17 -2.82 -8.55 3.50
N VAL A 18 -3.76 -8.13 4.36
CA VAL A 18 -3.52 -7.95 5.80
C VAL A 18 -3.09 -9.26 6.47
N LEU A 19 -3.75 -10.38 6.17
CA LEU A 19 -3.39 -11.68 6.75
C LEU A 19 -2.00 -12.13 6.32
N VAL A 20 -1.70 -12.10 5.02
CA VAL A 20 -0.39 -12.51 4.47
C VAL A 20 0.73 -11.66 5.04
N SER A 21 0.52 -10.34 5.08
CA SER A 21 1.48 -9.39 5.62
C SER A 21 1.76 -9.60 7.11
N ASN A 22 0.72 -9.85 7.92
CA ASN A 22 0.90 -10.18 9.34
C ASN A 22 1.69 -11.47 9.54
N LEU A 23 1.43 -12.50 8.73
CA LEU A 23 2.18 -13.76 8.80
C LEU A 23 3.65 -13.55 8.46
N ARG A 24 3.94 -12.71 7.46
CA ARG A 24 5.32 -12.36 7.07
C ARG A 24 6.06 -11.66 8.20
N VAL A 25 5.45 -10.64 8.80
CA VAL A 25 6.03 -9.92 9.94
C VAL A 25 6.20 -10.85 11.14
N ALA A 26 5.21 -11.68 11.46
CA ALA A 26 5.30 -12.65 12.56
C ALA A 26 6.43 -13.66 12.36
N TYR A 27 6.61 -14.17 11.14
CA TYR A 27 7.72 -15.08 10.81
C TYR A 27 9.08 -14.41 11.02
N ASP A 28 9.23 -13.17 10.56
CA ASP A 28 10.47 -12.41 10.69
C ASP A 28 10.80 -12.07 12.15
N VAL A 29 9.79 -11.78 12.98
CA VAL A 29 9.94 -11.58 14.43
C VAL A 29 10.30 -12.89 15.17
N LEU A 30 9.70 -14.02 14.77
CA LEU A 30 9.92 -15.31 15.43
C LEU A 30 11.23 -15.99 15.00
N THR A 31 11.78 -15.64 13.84
CA THR A 31 13.08 -16.18 13.39
C THR A 31 14.22 -15.23 13.77
N PRO A 32 15.38 -15.75 14.21
CA PRO A 32 16.53 -14.91 14.56
C PRO A 32 17.22 -14.27 13.34
N LYS A 33 16.73 -14.52 12.12
CA LYS A 33 17.26 -13.93 10.89
C LYS A 33 16.47 -12.68 10.55
N HIS A 34 17.13 -11.53 10.58
CA HIS A 34 16.54 -10.28 10.15
C HIS A 34 16.47 -10.24 8.62
N ARG A 35 15.28 -10.39 8.04
CA ARG A 35 15.06 -10.35 6.57
C ARG A 35 14.49 -9.01 6.09
N MET A 36 14.52 -8.00 6.94
CA MET A 36 14.00 -6.68 6.64
C MET A 36 14.95 -5.91 5.74
N THR A 37 14.39 -5.26 4.73
CA THR A 37 15.08 -4.39 3.77
C THR A 37 14.33 -3.06 3.75
N PRO A 38 14.42 -2.25 4.82
CA PRO A 38 13.58 -1.08 4.95
C PRO A 38 14.00 0.05 4.00
N GLY A 39 13.04 0.83 3.55
CA GLY A 39 13.33 2.06 2.81
C GLY A 39 12.09 2.90 2.53
N ILE A 40 12.29 3.99 1.80
CA ILE A 40 11.25 4.97 1.48
C ILE A 40 10.99 4.91 -0.02
N ILE A 41 9.73 4.78 -0.40
CA ILE A 41 9.27 4.79 -1.78
C ILE A 41 8.44 6.04 -2.00
N ALA A 42 8.63 6.70 -3.15
CA ALA A 42 7.78 7.78 -3.61
C ALA A 42 6.83 7.27 -4.69
N LEU A 43 5.52 7.36 -4.45
CA LEU A 43 4.49 6.97 -5.41
C LEU A 43 4.02 8.22 -6.16
N ASN A 44 4.00 8.17 -7.49
CA ASN A 44 3.44 9.24 -8.32
C ASN A 44 1.91 9.16 -8.30
N VAL A 45 1.26 10.13 -7.66
CA VAL A 45 -0.20 10.21 -7.48
C VAL A 45 -0.79 11.47 -8.09
N ALA A 46 -0.07 12.12 -9.03
CA ALA A 46 -0.47 13.37 -9.67
C ALA A 46 -1.84 13.31 -10.38
N ASP A 47 -2.33 12.11 -10.70
CA ASP A 47 -3.61 11.87 -11.34
C ASP A 47 -4.75 11.49 -10.37
N MET A 48 -4.50 11.55 -9.06
CA MET A 48 -5.45 11.19 -8.00
C MET A 48 -5.96 12.43 -7.26
N SER A 49 -7.22 12.41 -6.82
CA SER A 49 -7.78 13.47 -5.96
C SER A 49 -7.33 13.32 -4.50
N ASP A 50 -7.36 14.40 -3.72
CA ASP A 50 -7.00 14.38 -2.29
C ASP A 50 -7.70 13.28 -1.49
N ARG A 51 -8.98 13.02 -1.78
CA ARG A 51 -9.74 11.95 -1.12
C ARG A 51 -9.22 10.57 -1.47
N GLN A 52 -8.82 10.37 -2.73
CA GLN A 52 -8.23 9.11 -3.20
C GLN A 52 -6.83 8.92 -2.60
N ILE A 53 -6.02 9.98 -2.53
CA ILE A 53 -4.70 9.95 -1.89
C ILE A 53 -4.85 9.59 -0.41
N ALA A 54 -5.75 10.25 0.32
CA ALA A 54 -6.00 9.96 1.73
C ALA A 54 -6.49 8.51 1.96
N LEU A 55 -7.39 8.02 1.11
CA LEU A 55 -7.88 6.66 1.20
C LEU A 55 -6.75 5.64 0.91
N MET A 56 -5.94 5.89 -0.11
CA MET A 56 -4.78 5.07 -0.46
C MET A 56 -3.74 5.04 0.68
N ALA A 57 -3.43 6.19 1.27
CA ALA A 57 -2.49 6.29 2.39
C ALA A 57 -2.97 5.48 3.61
N ASN A 58 -4.27 5.53 3.92
CA ASN A 58 -4.85 4.73 5.00
C ASN A 58 -4.74 3.22 4.72
N PHE A 59 -5.06 2.78 3.50
CA PHE A 59 -4.95 1.35 3.16
C PHE A 59 -3.50 0.84 3.19
N ILE A 60 -2.56 1.61 2.66
CA ILE A 60 -1.13 1.24 2.72
C ILE A 60 -0.65 1.16 4.18
N THR A 61 -1.04 2.12 5.01
CA THR A 61 -0.65 2.14 6.43
C THR A 61 -1.21 0.96 7.21
N MET A 62 -2.40 0.48 6.86
CA MET A 62 -3.02 -0.64 7.53
C MET A 62 -2.54 -2.01 7.01
N THR A 63 -1.75 -2.05 5.93
CA THR A 63 -1.07 -3.26 5.46
C THR A 63 0.25 -3.45 6.24
N PRO A 64 0.38 -4.50 7.07
CA PRO A 64 1.57 -4.72 7.89
C PRO A 64 2.84 -4.76 7.03
N GLY A 65 3.89 -4.05 7.44
CA GLY A 65 5.10 -3.93 6.64
C GLY A 65 5.20 -2.63 5.84
N THR A 66 4.15 -1.82 5.78
CA THR A 66 4.16 -0.51 5.13
C THR A 66 3.52 0.59 5.99
N LEU A 67 3.93 1.84 5.79
CA LEU A 67 3.44 3.02 6.51
C LEU A 67 3.41 4.24 5.58
N GLY A 68 2.30 4.97 5.53
CA GLY A 68 2.25 6.29 4.88
C GLY A 68 3.02 7.32 5.69
N LEU A 69 3.95 8.06 5.06
CA LEU A 69 4.75 9.09 5.72
C LEU A 69 4.17 10.48 5.53
N THR A 70 4.08 10.92 4.27
CA THR A 70 3.61 12.27 3.94
C THR A 70 3.22 12.37 2.47
N VAL A 71 2.47 13.41 2.14
CA VAL A 71 2.19 13.83 0.76
C VAL A 71 3.05 15.05 0.46
N SER A 72 3.61 15.13 -0.75
CA SER A 72 4.33 16.33 -1.23
C SER A 72 3.46 17.58 -1.18
N GLU A 73 4.06 18.76 -1.06
CA GLU A 73 3.32 20.04 -1.08
C GLU A 73 2.44 20.24 -2.33
N ASN A 74 2.88 19.73 -3.48
CA ASN A 74 2.15 19.80 -4.75
C ASN A 74 1.11 18.69 -4.94
N HIS A 75 0.92 17.82 -3.95
CA HIS A 75 0.03 16.65 -3.99
C HIS A 75 0.31 15.67 -5.17
N ASP A 76 1.53 15.66 -5.72
CA ASP A 76 1.93 14.80 -6.84
C ASP A 76 2.65 13.52 -6.38
N LYS A 77 3.15 13.49 -5.14
CA LYS A 77 3.84 12.32 -4.56
C LYS A 77 3.30 11.92 -3.20
N LEU A 78 3.08 10.62 -3.03
CA LEU A 78 2.82 9.98 -1.73
C LEU A 78 4.08 9.22 -1.30
N TYR A 79 4.68 9.63 -0.19
CA TYR A 79 5.85 8.98 0.39
C TYR A 79 5.40 7.90 1.38
N ILE A 80 5.95 6.70 1.21
CA ILE A 80 5.66 5.56 2.06
C ILE A 80 6.96 4.94 2.57
N HIS A 81 6.92 4.41 3.78
CA HIS A 81 7.95 3.55 4.32
C HIS A 81 7.55 2.09 4.11
N SER A 82 8.46 1.27 3.59
CA SER A 82 8.30 -0.18 3.53
C SER A 82 9.38 -0.83 4.39
N MET A 83 9.01 -1.90 5.11
CA MET A 83 9.91 -2.77 5.86
C MET A 83 10.58 -3.81 4.98
N TYR A 84 10.01 -4.07 3.79
CA TYR A 84 10.48 -5.06 2.82
C TYR A 84 10.54 -4.44 1.42
N LEU A 85 11.76 -4.12 0.97
CA LEU A 85 12.08 -3.72 -0.41
C LEU A 85 12.83 -4.87 -1.08
N ASP A 86 12.10 -5.91 -1.46
CA ASP A 86 12.68 -7.05 -2.17
C ASP A 86 12.54 -6.86 -3.68
N GLY A 87 13.45 -6.08 -4.28
CA GLY A 87 13.46 -5.83 -5.72
C GLY A 87 13.73 -4.38 -6.07
N GLU A 88 13.49 -4.03 -7.33
CA GLU A 88 13.61 -2.67 -7.84
C GLU A 88 12.49 -1.80 -7.28
N VAL A 89 12.83 -0.61 -6.80
CA VAL A 89 11.90 0.29 -6.09
C VAL A 89 10.76 0.73 -7.00
N GLU A 90 11.06 0.97 -8.27
CA GLU A 90 10.10 1.34 -9.31
C GLU A 90 9.02 0.26 -9.52
N GLU A 91 9.41 -1.02 -9.53
CA GLU A 91 8.45 -2.11 -9.70
C GLU A 91 7.49 -2.21 -8.52
N ILE A 92 8.00 -2.04 -7.30
CA ILE A 92 7.19 -2.03 -6.08
C ILE A 92 6.23 -0.84 -6.08
N ALA A 93 6.71 0.34 -6.49
CA ALA A 93 5.89 1.53 -6.62
C ALA A 93 4.74 1.32 -7.62
N ASP A 94 5.05 0.77 -8.79
CA ASP A 94 4.07 0.46 -9.83
C ASP A 94 3.06 -0.59 -9.37
N GLN A 95 3.50 -1.62 -8.65
CA GLN A 95 2.59 -2.62 -8.07
C GLN A 95 1.63 -1.97 -7.07
N LEU A 96 2.11 -1.12 -6.17
CA LEU A 96 1.26 -0.43 -5.19
C LEU A 96 0.24 0.51 -5.87
N LEU A 97 0.66 1.24 -6.91
CA LEU A 97 -0.24 2.07 -7.71
C LEU A 97 -1.27 1.23 -8.48
N ASN A 98 -0.86 0.09 -9.02
CA ASN A 98 -1.77 -0.83 -9.70
C ASN A 98 -2.76 -1.47 -8.74
N ASP A 99 -2.30 -1.88 -7.56
CA ASP A 99 -3.14 -2.61 -6.62
C ASP A 99 -4.08 -1.70 -5.86
N TYR A 100 -3.54 -0.68 -5.19
CA TYR A 100 -4.34 0.24 -4.41
C TYR A 100 -4.94 1.32 -5.29
N GLY A 101 -4.15 1.95 -6.18
CA GLY A 101 -4.61 3.06 -7.01
C GLY A 101 -5.78 2.70 -7.92
N LYS A 102 -5.75 1.56 -8.62
CA LYS A 102 -6.89 1.12 -9.46
C LYS A 102 -8.15 0.86 -8.65
N ARG A 103 -8.01 0.36 -7.42
CA ARG A 103 -9.13 -0.01 -6.55
C ARG A 103 -9.75 1.22 -5.91
N VAL A 104 -8.94 2.13 -5.39
CA VAL A 104 -9.36 3.41 -4.80
C VAL A 104 -10.17 4.23 -5.81
N ARG A 105 -9.71 4.35 -7.06
CA ARG A 105 -10.43 5.07 -8.13
C ARG A 105 -11.82 4.51 -8.47
N ARG A 106 -12.10 3.23 -8.14
CA ARG A 106 -13.43 2.64 -8.38
C ARG A 106 -14.41 2.94 -7.25
N VAL A 107 -13.90 3.19 -6.04
CA VAL A 107 -14.69 3.33 -4.82
C VAL A 107 -15.04 4.80 -4.56
N VAL A 108 -14.12 5.73 -4.88
CA VAL A 108 -14.25 7.18 -4.69
C VAL A 108 -14.08 7.90 -6.01
#